data_AF-A0A1D1XFJ0-F1
#
_entry.id   AF-A0A1D1XFJ0-F1
#
_cell.length_a   1.000
_cell.length_b   1.000
_cell.length_c   1.000
_cell.angle_alpha   90.00
_cell.angle_beta   90.00
_cell.angle_gamma   90.00
#
_symmetry.space_group_name_H-M   'P 1'
#
loop_
_entity.id
_entity.type
_entity.pdbx_description
1 polymer ?
#
loop_
_entity_poly.entity_id
_entity_poly.type
_entity_poly.pdbx_seq_one_letter_code
_entity_poly.pdbx_strand_id
1 'polypeptide(L)'
;MALGMPEELLPVLVPPLVYWIAAGIYHMVLGSADKHRLYTKEEEETQNLATRRQVVVGVLINQATQMVLVALIFMTTGGKGGTAAAPSTSLLKVVWQLALGLLIMDCWEYWWHRWSHEYKFLFKHVHAMHHYLIVPYAYGAQYIHPVDAFGGEIIGGFLAT
;
A
#
# COMPACT_ATOMS: atom_id res chain seq x y z
N MET A 1 6.51 22.33 -10.64
CA MET A 1 5.46 21.76 -9.77
C MET A 1 4.23 21.38 -10.57
N ALA A 2 4.12 20.13 -11.04
CA ALA A 2 3.06 19.69 -11.96
C ALA A 2 1.62 19.67 -11.36
N LEU A 3 1.48 19.84 -10.04
CA LEU A 3 0.20 19.80 -9.33
C LEU A 3 -0.03 21.01 -8.39
N GLY A 4 0.80 22.06 -8.46
CA GLY A 4 0.69 23.22 -7.57
C GLY A 4 1.00 22.94 -6.09
N MET A 5 1.51 21.74 -5.78
CA MET A 5 1.85 21.28 -4.43
C MET A 5 3.38 21.18 -4.26
N PRO A 6 3.91 21.46 -3.06
CA PRO A 6 5.32 21.19 -2.73
C PRO A 6 5.75 19.77 -3.12
N GLU A 7 6.95 19.64 -3.70
CA GLU A 7 7.46 18.35 -4.21
C GLU A 7 7.63 17.32 -3.09
N GLU A 8 7.85 17.79 -1.86
CA GLU A 8 7.96 17.00 -0.64
C GLU A 8 6.65 16.31 -0.25
N LEU A 9 5.50 16.84 -0.68
CA LEU A 9 4.18 16.26 -0.40
C LEU A 9 3.75 15.23 -1.44
N LEU A 10 4.37 15.21 -2.62
CA LEU A 10 4.06 14.23 -3.68
C LEU A 10 4.20 12.78 -3.19
N PRO A 11 5.33 12.34 -2.61
CA PRO A 11 5.49 10.96 -2.15
C PRO A 11 4.59 10.62 -0.95
N VAL A 12 4.06 11.63 -0.23
CA VAL A 12 3.19 11.44 0.95
C VAL A 12 1.73 11.30 0.54
N LEU A 13 1.24 12.12 -0.40
CA LEU A 13 -0.18 12.21 -0.73
C LEU A 13 -0.58 11.40 -1.96
N VAL A 14 0.30 11.25 -2.95
CA VAL A 14 -0.04 10.55 -4.20
C VAL A 14 -0.37 9.07 -3.96
N PRO A 15 0.38 8.29 -3.16
CA PRO A 15 0.07 6.87 -2.99
C PRO A 15 -1.30 6.60 -2.36
N PRO A 16 -1.70 7.23 -1.23
CA PRO A 16 -3.05 7.06 -0.68
C PRO A 16 -4.15 7.51 -1.66
N LEU A 17 -3.94 8.60 -2.40
CA LEU A 17 -4.90 9.06 -3.41
C LEU A 17 -5.10 8.02 -4.52
N VAL A 18 -4.01 7.52 -5.09
CA VAL A 18 -4.06 6.46 -6.12
C VAL A 18 -4.71 5.20 -5.58
N TYR A 19 -4.40 4.81 -4.34
CA TYR A 19 -5.01 3.67 -3.66
C TYR A 19 -6.54 3.77 -3.62
N TRP A 20 -7.07 4.88 -3.09
CA TRP A 20 -8.52 5.06 -2.95
C TRP A 20 -9.23 5.22 -4.29
N ILE A 21 -8.59 5.87 -5.27
CA ILE A 21 -9.12 5.96 -6.64
C ILE A 21 -9.21 4.56 -7.26
N ALA A 22 -8.14 3.78 -7.20
CA ALA A 22 -8.11 2.42 -7.76
C ALA A 22 -9.13 1.50 -7.06
N ALA A 23 -9.20 1.53 -5.74
CA ALA A 23 -10.17 0.77 -4.96
C ALA A 23 -11.61 1.19 -5.29
N GLY A 24 -11.86 2.50 -5.44
CA GLY A 24 -13.16 3.04 -5.85
C GLY A 24 -13.56 2.58 -7.26
N ILE A 25 -12.65 2.65 -8.23
CA ILE A 25 -12.88 2.14 -9.59
C ILE A 25 -13.22 0.64 -9.54
N TYR A 26 -12.42 -0.16 -8.82
CA TYR A 26 -12.67 -1.59 -8.69
C TYR A 26 -14.04 -1.86 -8.07
N HIS A 27 -14.39 -1.16 -7.00
CA HIS A 27 -15.67 -1.32 -6.32
C HIS A 27 -16.86 -0.94 -7.23
N MET A 28 -16.76 0.16 -7.97
CA MET A 28 -17.84 0.62 -8.86
C MET A 28 -17.98 -0.23 -10.13
N VAL A 29 -16.86 -0.60 -10.75
CA VAL A 29 -16.85 -1.34 -12.02
C VAL A 29 -17.09 -2.83 -11.79
N LEU A 30 -16.32 -3.48 -10.92
CA LEU A 30 -16.41 -4.92 -10.70
C LEU A 30 -17.48 -5.30 -9.66
N GLY A 31 -17.87 -4.37 -8.78
CA GLY A 31 -19.06 -4.56 -7.93
C GLY A 31 -20.37 -4.65 -8.70
N SER A 32 -20.39 -4.18 -9.96
CA SER A 32 -21.53 -4.32 -10.88
C SER A 32 -21.52 -5.63 -11.68
N ALA A 33 -20.40 -6.37 -11.67
CA ALA A 33 -20.20 -7.58 -12.46
C ALA A 33 -20.49 -8.86 -11.64
N ASP A 34 -21.68 -8.94 -11.02
CA ASP A 34 -22.05 -10.02 -10.08
C ASP A 34 -21.83 -11.44 -10.65
N LYS A 35 -21.94 -11.61 -11.98
CA LYS A 35 -21.71 -12.89 -12.68
C LYS A 35 -20.26 -13.41 -12.62
N HIS A 36 -19.27 -12.54 -12.42
CA HIS A 36 -17.84 -12.90 -12.43
C HIS A 36 -17.20 -12.83 -11.03
N ARG A 37 -18.01 -12.64 -9.99
CA ARG A 37 -17.52 -12.60 -8.61
C ARG A 37 -17.17 -14.01 -8.13
N LEU A 38 -16.04 -14.13 -7.44
CA LEU A 38 -15.65 -15.37 -6.76
C LEU A 38 -16.51 -15.65 -5.53
N TYR A 39 -16.99 -14.59 -4.87
CA TYR A 39 -17.82 -14.66 -3.66
C TYR A 39 -19.11 -13.86 -3.86
N THR A 40 -20.21 -14.40 -3.36
CA THR A 40 -21.50 -13.73 -3.29
C THR A 40 -21.44 -12.54 -2.34
N LYS A 41 -22.40 -11.62 -2.46
CA LYS A 41 -22.53 -10.47 -1.53
C LYS A 41 -22.86 -10.94 -0.12
N GLU A 42 -23.64 -12.02 0.01
CA GLU A 42 -23.96 -12.63 1.30
C GLU A 42 -22.70 -13.18 1.99
N GLU A 43 -21.84 -13.91 1.26
CA GLU A 43 -20.55 -14.39 1.80
C GLU A 43 -19.65 -13.22 2.21
N GLU A 44 -19.57 -12.15 1.41
CA GLU A 44 -18.81 -10.94 1.74
C GLU A 44 -19.27 -10.30 3.06
N GLU A 45 -20.58 -10.28 3.31
CA GLU A 45 -21.17 -9.65 4.49
C GLU A 45 -21.14 -10.53 5.75
N THR A 46 -21.06 -11.85 5.59
CA THR A 46 -21.20 -12.81 6.70
C THR A 46 -19.92 -13.52 7.08
N GLN A 47 -18.99 -13.74 6.15
CA GLN A 47 -17.77 -14.52 6.41
C GLN A 47 -16.62 -13.68 6.96
N ASN A 48 -16.60 -12.37 6.70
CA ASN A 48 -15.55 -11.50 7.18
C ASN A 48 -15.62 -11.32 8.71
N LEU A 49 -14.47 -11.50 9.38
CA LEU A 49 -14.34 -11.32 10.83
C LEU A 49 -14.21 -9.83 11.22
N ALA A 50 -13.81 -8.98 10.27
CA ALA A 50 -13.72 -7.54 10.44
C ALA A 50 -14.89 -6.83 9.74
N THR A 51 -15.51 -5.87 10.43
CA THR A 51 -16.55 -5.00 9.84
C THR A 51 -15.93 -4.04 8.81
N ARG A 52 -16.70 -3.62 7.81
CA ARG A 52 -16.26 -2.61 6.81
C ARG A 52 -15.73 -1.33 7.47
N ARG A 53 -16.31 -0.90 8.59
CA ARG A 53 -15.83 0.26 9.35
C ARG A 53 -14.45 0.02 9.94
N GLN A 54 -14.20 -1.15 10.55
CA GLN A 54 -12.87 -1.49 11.07
C GLN A 54 -11.84 -1.53 9.95
N VAL A 55 -12.20 -2.06 8.79
CA VAL A 55 -11.34 -2.12 7.60
C VAL A 55 -10.92 -0.72 7.16
N VAL A 56 -11.89 0.16 6.91
CA VAL A 56 -11.63 1.54 6.47
C VAL A 56 -10.80 2.30 7.51
N VAL A 57 -11.16 2.20 8.79
CA VAL A 57 -10.41 2.86 9.87
C VAL A 57 -8.99 2.33 9.97
N GLY A 58 -8.78 1.01 9.87
CA GLY A 58 -7.46 0.38 9.91
C GLY A 58 -6.57 0.84 8.75
N VAL A 59 -7.12 0.88 7.53
CA VAL A 59 -6.42 1.40 6.35
C VAL A 59 -6.01 2.86 6.53
N LEU A 60 -6.92 3.71 7.02
CA LEU A 60 -6.61 5.12 7.28
C LEU A 60 -5.55 5.30 8.36
N ILE A 61 -5.55 4.46 9.40
CA ILE A 61 -4.50 4.46 10.44
C ILE A 61 -3.15 4.05 9.84
N ASN A 62 -3.11 3.01 9.00
CA ASN A 62 -1.87 2.60 8.33
C ASN A 62 -1.33 3.71 7.42
N GLN A 63 -2.18 4.30 6.58
CA GLN A 63 -1.79 5.42 5.72
C GLN A 63 -1.32 6.63 6.54
N ALA A 64 -2.00 6.99 7.63
CA ALA A 64 -1.57 8.06 8.52
C ALA A 64 -0.19 7.77 9.15
N THR A 65 0.03 6.53 9.59
CA THR A 65 1.31 6.10 10.15
C THR A 65 2.43 6.17 9.12
N GLN A 66 2.20 5.68 7.90
CA GLN A 66 3.15 5.78 6.78
C GLN A 66 3.47 7.25 6.47
N MET A 67 2.47 8.12 6.38
CA MET A 67 2.67 9.56 6.13
C MET A 67 3.54 10.20 7.22
N VAL A 68 3.31 9.88 8.50
CA VAL A 68 4.14 10.36 9.60
C VAL A 68 5.58 9.84 9.50
N LEU A 69 5.77 8.56 9.23
CA LEU A 69 7.10 7.96 9.09
C LEU A 69 7.89 8.57 7.94
N VAL A 70 7.26 8.72 6.77
CA VAL A 70 7.88 9.35 5.60
C VAL A 70 8.25 10.81 5.92
N ALA A 71 7.34 11.57 6.54
CA ALA A 71 7.63 12.94 6.95
C ALA A 71 8.83 13.03 7.92
N LEU A 72 8.93 12.13 8.91
CA LEU A 72 10.06 12.07 9.84
C LEU A 72 11.38 11.75 9.12
N ILE A 73 11.37 10.82 8.15
CA ILE A 73 12.54 10.51 7.32
C ILE A 73 12.97 11.75 6.54
N PHE A 74 12.03 12.47 5.91
CA PHE A 74 12.34 13.72 5.20
C PHE A 74 12.95 14.80 6.11
N MET A 75 12.40 14.97 7.32
CA MET A 75 12.90 15.95 8.29
C MET A 75 14.33 15.62 8.78
N THR A 76 14.65 14.33 8.93
CA THR A 76 15.96 13.88 9.44
C THR A 76 17.03 13.76 8.36
N THR A 77 16.64 13.49 7.11
CA THR A 77 17.56 13.42 5.95
C THR A 77 17.83 14.78 5.30
N GLY A 78 17.22 15.84 5.86
CA GLY A 78 17.48 17.22 5.47
C GLY A 78 17.00 17.52 4.05
N GLY A 79 15.71 17.22 3.77
CA GLY A 79 15.00 17.42 2.51
C GLY A 79 15.78 18.29 1.53
N LYS A 80 16.55 17.66 0.64
CA LYS A 80 17.37 18.36 -0.34
C LYS A 80 16.43 18.98 -1.37
N GLY A 81 15.91 20.16 -1.03
CA GLY A 81 15.23 21.07 -1.94
C GLY A 81 16.24 21.57 -2.96
N GLY A 82 16.56 20.71 -3.93
CA GLY A 82 17.41 21.05 -5.04
C GLY A 82 16.60 21.87 -6.04
N THR A 83 16.69 23.20 -5.96
CA THR A 83 16.26 24.12 -7.03
C THR A 83 17.13 24.01 -8.30
N ALA A 84 17.94 22.96 -8.41
CA ALA A 84 18.72 22.67 -9.60
C ALA A 84 17.77 22.09 -10.66
N ALA A 85 17.81 22.65 -11.87
CA ALA A 85 17.13 22.06 -13.01
C ALA A 85 17.49 20.58 -13.10
N ALA A 86 16.51 19.70 -12.89
CA ALA A 86 16.73 18.27 -12.94
C ALA A 86 17.34 17.94 -14.31
N PRO A 87 18.48 17.21 -14.36
CA PRO A 87 19.06 16.81 -15.63
C PRO A 87 18.00 16.03 -16.43
N SER A 88 17.98 16.23 -17.75
CA SER A 88 17.02 15.52 -18.62
C SER A 88 17.19 14.02 -18.42
N THR A 89 16.28 13.42 -17.68
CA THR A 89 16.32 11.99 -17.40
C THR A 89 15.77 11.27 -18.62
N SER A 90 16.59 10.41 -19.22
CA SER A 90 16.15 9.58 -20.34
C SER A 90 14.93 8.75 -19.93
N LEU A 91 13.89 8.71 -20.78
CA LEU A 91 12.70 7.88 -20.56
C LEU A 91 13.08 6.41 -20.33
N LEU A 92 14.11 5.91 -21.03
CA LEU A 92 14.62 4.56 -20.83
C LEU A 92 15.14 4.34 -19.41
N LYS A 93 15.82 5.34 -18.83
CA LYS A 93 16.30 5.27 -17.45
C LYS A 93 15.12 5.23 -16.47
N VAL A 94 14.09 6.05 -16.67
CA VAL A 94 12.87 6.03 -15.83
C VAL A 94 12.18 4.67 -15.91
N VAL A 95 11.97 4.15 -17.12
CA VAL A 95 11.34 2.84 -17.33
C VAL A 95 12.16 1.72 -16.68
N TRP A 96 13.49 1.76 -16.82
CA TRP A 96 14.37 0.77 -16.20
C TRP A 96 14.35 0.83 -14.66
N GLN A 97 14.39 2.03 -14.08
CA GLN A 97 14.31 2.22 -12.64
C GLN A 97 12.95 1.74 -12.08
N LEU A 98 11.85 2.06 -12.78
CA LEU A 98 10.52 1.58 -12.41
C LEU A 98 10.43 0.05 -12.52
N ALA A 99 10.93 -0.55 -13.60
CA ALA A 99 10.89 -2.00 -13.79
C ALA A 99 11.70 -2.74 -12.72
N LEU A 100 12.90 -2.26 -12.40
CA LEU A 100 13.74 -2.85 -11.37
C LEU A 100 13.15 -2.65 -9.98
N GLY A 101 12.62 -1.45 -9.68
CA GLY A 101 11.95 -1.16 -8.41
C GLY A 101 10.73 -2.05 -8.20
N LEU A 102 9.88 -2.23 -9.22
CA LEU A 102 8.74 -3.15 -9.16
C LEU A 102 9.17 -4.60 -8.93
N LEU A 103 10.25 -5.06 -9.58
CA LEU A 103 10.78 -6.41 -9.36
C LEU A 103 11.30 -6.61 -7.93
N ILE A 104 12.02 -5.62 -7.39
CA ILE A 104 12.52 -5.68 -6.01
C ILE A 104 11.36 -5.69 -5.02
N MET A 105 10.37 -4.81 -5.22
CA MET A 105 9.15 -4.76 -4.40
C MET A 105 8.42 -6.10 -4.41
N ASP A 106 8.15 -6.66 -5.59
CA ASP A 106 7.41 -7.92 -5.73
C ASP A 106 8.14 -9.08 -5.04
N CYS A 107 9.47 -9.18 -5.24
CA CYS A 107 10.31 -10.15 -4.55
C CYS A 107 10.24 -9.99 -3.02
N TRP A 108 10.33 -8.75 -2.51
CA TRP A 108 10.30 -8.49 -1.07
C TRP A 108 8.94 -8.82 -0.46
N GLU A 109 7.86 -8.34 -1.07
CA GLU A 109 6.49 -8.58 -0.62
C GLU A 109 6.19 -10.09 -0.60
N TYR A 110 6.64 -10.84 -1.60
CA TYR A 110 6.52 -12.30 -1.60
C TYR A 110 7.19 -12.94 -0.39
N TRP A 111 8.45 -12.58 -0.09
CA TRP A 111 9.18 -13.18 1.03
C TRP A 111 8.62 -12.75 2.39
N TRP A 112 8.28 -11.47 2.56
CA TRP A 112 7.65 -10.97 3.77
C TRP A 112 6.33 -11.68 4.05
N HIS A 113 5.46 -11.77 3.04
CA HIS A 113 4.19 -12.48 3.13
C HIS A 113 4.37 -13.99 3.41
N ARG A 114 5.36 -14.62 2.76
CA ARG A 114 5.69 -16.02 3.02
C ARG A 114 6.12 -16.25 4.46
N TRP A 115 7.05 -15.43 4.97
CA TRP A 115 7.50 -15.51 6.36
C TRP A 115 6.37 -15.24 7.34
N SER A 116 5.51 -14.27 7.04
CA SER A 116 4.38 -13.93 7.90
C SER A 116 3.37 -15.09 8.02
N HIS A 117 3.26 -15.93 6.98
CA HIS A 117 2.51 -17.18 7.00
C HIS A 117 3.25 -18.37 7.64
N GLU A 118 4.55 -18.51 7.41
CA GLU A 118 5.33 -19.67 7.88
C GLU A 118 5.69 -19.59 9.37
N TYR A 119 6.03 -18.41 9.87
CA TYR A 119 6.38 -18.23 11.28
C TYR A 119 5.13 -18.03 12.13
N LYS A 120 4.82 -19.01 13.00
CA LYS A 120 3.62 -19.00 13.87
C LYS A 120 3.42 -17.71 14.65
N PHE A 121 4.49 -17.08 15.11
CA PHE A 121 4.43 -15.81 15.82
C PHE A 121 3.95 -14.68 14.91
N LEU A 122 4.57 -14.52 13.74
CA LEU A 122 4.19 -13.50 12.76
C LEU A 122 2.75 -13.72 12.30
N PHE A 123 2.36 -14.97 12.00
CA PHE A 123 1.00 -15.27 11.60
C PHE A 123 0.01 -14.84 12.70
N LYS A 124 0.16 -15.37 13.92
CA LYS A 124 -0.83 -15.19 14.98
C LYS A 124 -0.97 -13.75 15.46
N HIS A 125 0.12 -12.99 15.47
CA HIS A 125 0.17 -11.66 16.11
C HIS A 125 0.26 -10.50 15.14
N VAL A 126 0.63 -10.75 13.88
CA VAL A 126 0.83 -9.70 12.88
C VAL A 126 -0.08 -9.95 11.68
N HIS A 127 0.09 -11.08 11.02
CA HIS A 127 -0.57 -11.34 9.74
C HIS A 127 -2.04 -11.76 9.83
N ALA A 128 -2.46 -12.33 10.95
CA ALA A 128 -3.83 -12.80 11.14
C ALA A 128 -4.86 -11.67 10.99
N MET A 129 -4.50 -10.43 11.31
CA MET A 129 -5.37 -9.26 11.08
C MET A 129 -5.76 -9.12 9.61
N HIS A 130 -4.82 -9.34 8.69
CA HIS A 130 -5.09 -9.32 7.25
C HIS A 130 -6.09 -10.40 6.87
N HIS A 131 -5.92 -11.60 7.42
CA HIS A 131 -6.80 -12.75 7.20
C HIS A 131 -8.16 -12.67 7.93
N TYR A 132 -8.44 -11.60 8.67
CA TYR A 132 -9.82 -11.32 9.12
C TYR A 132 -10.73 -10.90 7.96
N LEU A 133 -10.14 -10.55 6.82
CA LEU A 133 -10.82 -10.39 5.54
C LEU A 133 -10.75 -11.69 4.73
N ILE A 134 -11.67 -12.61 5.01
CA ILE A 134 -11.81 -13.88 4.28
C ILE A 134 -12.32 -13.63 2.87
N VAL A 135 -13.29 -12.71 2.71
CA VAL A 135 -13.80 -12.26 1.43
C VAL A 135 -13.31 -10.82 1.20
N PRO A 136 -12.27 -10.61 0.40
CA PRO A 136 -11.55 -9.34 0.36
C PRO A 136 -12.34 -8.24 -0.37
N TYR A 137 -12.25 -7.03 0.18
CA TYR A 137 -12.64 -5.79 -0.50
C TYR A 137 -11.42 -5.18 -1.20
N ALA A 138 -11.61 -4.46 -2.31
CA ALA A 138 -10.52 -3.75 -2.97
C ALA A 138 -9.81 -2.75 -2.03
N TYR A 139 -10.58 -2.00 -1.24
CA TYR A 139 -10.06 -1.08 -0.22
C TYR A 139 -9.58 -1.78 1.06
N GLY A 140 -9.70 -3.11 1.15
CA GLY A 140 -9.24 -3.91 2.29
C GLY A 140 -7.79 -4.33 2.20
N ALA A 141 -7.12 -4.09 1.07
CA ALA A 141 -5.74 -4.54 0.84
C ALA A 141 -4.74 -4.04 1.88
N GLN A 142 -4.94 -2.83 2.42
CA GLN A 142 -4.09 -2.24 3.47
C GLN A 142 -4.66 -2.42 4.89
N TYR A 143 -5.66 -3.29 5.08
CA TYR A 143 -6.10 -3.69 6.41
C TYR A 143 -5.15 -4.74 6.98
N ILE A 144 -3.99 -4.26 7.42
CA ILE A 144 -2.88 -5.07 7.92
C ILE A 144 -2.39 -4.52 9.26
N HIS A 145 -1.69 -5.34 10.04
CA HIS A 145 -1.12 -4.88 11.30
C HIS A 145 0.02 -3.86 11.03
N PRO A 146 0.24 -2.84 11.89
CA PRO A 146 1.28 -1.83 11.65
C PRO A 146 2.70 -2.40 11.45
N VAL A 147 3.01 -3.52 12.12
CA VAL A 147 4.29 -4.24 11.93
C VAL A 147 4.35 -4.93 10.56
N ASP A 148 3.22 -5.43 10.04
CA ASP A 148 3.15 -5.96 8.66
C ASP A 148 3.31 -4.83 7.64
N ALA A 149 2.68 -3.67 7.87
CA ALA A 149 2.86 -2.48 7.03
C ALA A 149 4.32 -2.00 7.04
N PHE A 150 4.95 -1.95 8.21
CA PHE A 150 6.36 -1.57 8.31
C PHE A 150 7.27 -2.59 7.60
N GLY A 151 7.08 -3.88 7.84
CA GLY A 151 7.92 -4.93 7.29
C GLY A 151 7.76 -5.10 5.77
N GLY A 152 6.52 -5.12 5.27
CA GLY A 152 6.22 -5.24 3.83
C GLY A 152 6.49 -3.93 3.10
N GLU A 153 5.74 -2.89 3.44
CA GLU A 153 5.66 -1.68 2.61
C GLU A 153 6.86 -0.73 2.82
N ILE A 154 7.26 -0.46 4.07
CA ILE A 154 8.33 0.52 4.35
C ILE A 154 9.71 -0.05 4.02
N ILE A 155 10.04 -1.25 4.50
CA ILE A 155 11.33 -1.88 4.18
C ILE A 155 11.40 -2.21 2.69
N GLY A 156 10.32 -2.76 2.10
CA GLY A 156 10.26 -3.02 0.67
C GLY A 156 10.48 -1.76 -0.16
N GLY A 157 9.77 -0.69 0.18
CA GLY A 157 9.89 0.61 -0.49
C GLY A 157 11.31 1.16 -0.42
N PHE A 158 11.97 1.09 0.74
CA PHE A 158 13.36 1.52 0.90
C PHE A 158 14.35 0.67 0.07
N LEU A 159 14.12 -0.63 -0.04
CA LEU A 159 14.96 -1.51 -0.87
C LEU A 159 14.81 -1.23 -2.38
N ALA A 160 13.66 -0.70 -2.80
CA ALA A 160 13.32 -0.44 -4.19
C ALA A 160 13.71 0.97 -4.70
N THR A 161 14.24 1.84 -3.82
CA THR A 161 14.66 3.22 -4.11
C THR A 161 16.17 3.39 -4.15
#